data_AF-A0A923TD50-F1
#
_entry.id   AF-A0A923TD50-F1
#
_cell.length_a   1.000
_cell.length_b   1.000
_cell.length_c   1.000
_cell.angle_alpha   90.00
_cell.angle_beta   90.00
_cell.angle_gamma   90.00
#
_symmetry.space_group_name_H-M   'P 1'
#
loop_
_entity.id
_entity.type
_entity.pdbx_description
1 polymer ?
#
loop_
_entity_poly.entity_id
_entity_poly.type
_entity_poly.pdbx_seq_one_letter_code
_entity_poly.pdbx_strand_id
1 'polypeptide(L)'
;MKARLKSALNILAKHCLRILLAVRYGGNSRAQRRVRRGPAAGVNLQLDVRSQGACWLGHYDAWILSRVPIMRFLAPGQTARDCGAFVGYYTAIFRDRVGAAVTVVAFEAS
;
A
#
# COMPACT_ATOMS: atom_id res chain seq x y z
N MET A 1 31.52 -0.90 -16.66
CA MET A 1 30.43 -1.85 -16.33
C MET A 1 30.50 -2.40 -14.89
N LYS A 2 31.64 -2.95 -14.44
CA LYS A 2 31.79 -3.56 -13.09
C LYS A 2 31.52 -2.61 -11.90
N ALA A 3 31.85 -1.32 -12.01
CA ALA A 3 31.63 -0.34 -10.93
C ALA A 3 30.14 -0.03 -10.66
N ARG A 4 29.31 0.06 -11.71
CA ARG A 4 27.86 0.28 -11.61
C ARG A 4 27.12 -0.91 -10.99
N LEU A 5 27.61 -2.13 -11.25
CA LEU A 5 27.04 -3.35 -10.66
C LEU A 5 27.32 -3.40 -9.14
N LYS A 6 28.54 -3.08 -8.72
CA LYS A 6 28.92 -3.00 -7.30
C LYS A 6 28.13 -1.92 -6.56
N SER A 7 27.90 -0.76 -7.18
CA SER A 7 27.11 0.31 -6.55
C SER A 7 25.64 -0.09 -6.37
N ALA A 8 25.02 -0.72 -7.38
CA ALA A 8 23.66 -1.22 -7.30
C ALA A 8 23.49 -2.28 -6.19
N LEU A 9 24.45 -3.21 -6.08
CA LEU A 9 24.45 -4.24 -5.04
C LEU A 9 24.52 -3.62 -3.63
N ASN A 10 25.37 -2.61 -3.46
CA ASN A 10 25.49 -1.88 -2.19
C ASN A 10 24.21 -1.13 -1.82
N ILE A 11 23.51 -0.54 -2.80
CA ILE A 11 22.23 0.13 -2.58
C ILE A 11 21.18 -0.89 -2.12
N LEU A 12 21.10 -2.05 -2.80
CA LEU A 12 20.17 -3.11 -2.45
C LEU A 12 20.44 -3.65 -1.04
N ALA A 13 21.70 -3.96 -0.72
CA ALA A 13 22.09 -4.47 0.60
C ALA A 13 21.73 -3.49 1.72
N LYS A 14 22.00 -2.18 1.54
CA LYS A 14 21.59 -1.14 2.48
C LYS A 14 20.07 -1.06 2.63
N HIS A 15 19.32 -1.19 1.53
CA HIS A 15 17.87 -1.16 1.57
C HIS A 15 17.28 -2.36 2.33
N CYS A 16 17.78 -3.58 2.05
CA CYS A 16 17.39 -4.79 2.77
C CYS A 16 17.71 -4.69 4.27
N LEU A 17 18.90 -4.22 4.62
CA LEU A 17 19.29 -4.01 6.02
C LEU A 17 18.33 -3.03 6.72
N ARG A 18 17.96 -1.92 6.07
CA ARG A 18 17.00 -0.96 6.65
C ARG A 18 15.62 -1.58 6.89
N ILE A 19 15.12 -2.39 5.96
CA ILE A 19 13.85 -3.10 6.15
C ILE A 19 13.97 -4.08 7.33
N LEU A 20 15.05 -4.86 7.38
CA LEU A 20 15.29 -5.85 8.43
C LEU A 20 15.37 -5.20 9.81
N LEU A 21 16.08 -4.07 9.92
CA LEU A 21 16.17 -3.29 11.14
C LEU A 21 14.81 -2.67 11.52
N ALA A 22 14.04 -2.17 10.56
CA ALA A 22 12.69 -1.66 10.82
C ALA A 22 11.76 -2.76 11.35
N VAL A 23 11.84 -3.98 10.79
CA VAL A 23 11.07 -5.14 11.26
C VAL A 23 11.50 -5.56 12.68
N ARG A 24 12.80 -5.53 12.98
CA ARG A 24 13.35 -6.09 14.22
C ARG A 24 13.33 -5.13 15.40
N TYR A 25 13.63 -3.85 15.18
CA TYR A 25 13.88 -2.90 16.26
C TYR A 25 12.80 -1.82 16.42
N GLY A 26 11.84 -1.69 15.48
CA GLY A 26 10.64 -0.85 15.63
C GLY A 26 10.86 0.54 16.21
N GLY A 27 11.27 1.50 15.37
CA GLY A 27 11.11 2.92 15.66
C GLY A 27 9.72 3.42 15.24
N ASN A 28 9.50 4.74 15.21
CA ASN A 28 8.36 5.38 14.53
C ASN A 28 8.42 5.11 13.00
N SER A 29 8.25 3.86 12.60
CA SER A 29 8.70 3.26 11.34
C SER A 29 7.68 3.37 10.21
N ARG A 30 6.74 4.31 10.32
CA ARG A 30 5.87 4.65 9.19
C ARG A 30 6.75 5.29 8.12
N ALA A 31 6.83 4.62 6.98
CA ALA A 31 7.54 5.11 5.82
C ALA A 31 6.63 5.02 4.62
N GLN A 32 6.84 5.92 3.64
CA GLN A 32 6.19 5.73 2.35
C GLN A 32 6.69 4.44 1.70
N ARG A 33 5.74 3.56 1.37
CA ARG A 33 5.97 2.29 0.72
C ARG A 33 5.03 2.16 -0.46
N ARG A 34 5.60 1.82 -1.62
CA ARG A 34 4.83 1.48 -2.81
C ARG A 34 4.29 0.07 -2.67
N VAL A 35 2.97 -0.09 -2.74
CA VAL A 35 2.29 -1.39 -2.72
C VAL A 35 2.76 -2.22 -3.91
N ARG A 36 3.18 -3.46 -3.65
CA ARG A 36 3.91 -4.28 -4.63
C ARG A 36 3.02 -5.01 -5.62
N ARG A 37 1.83 -5.43 -5.20
CA ARG A 37 0.87 -6.22 -6.00
C ARG A 37 -0.55 -6.06 -5.45
N GLY A 38 -1.51 -6.71 -6.11
CA GLY A 38 -2.90 -6.70 -5.70
C GLY A 38 -3.65 -5.44 -6.16
N PRO A 39 -4.90 -5.24 -5.71
CA PRO A 39 -5.76 -4.18 -6.22
C PRO A 39 -5.26 -2.75 -5.97
N ALA A 40 -4.43 -2.53 -4.94
CA ALA A 40 -3.81 -1.23 -4.65
C ALA A 40 -2.39 -1.10 -5.23
N ALA A 41 -1.97 -2.00 -6.14
CA ALA A 41 -0.61 -2.04 -6.67
C ALA A 41 -0.17 -0.68 -7.24
N GLY A 42 1.04 -0.28 -6.90
CA GLY A 42 1.64 0.95 -7.40
C GLY A 42 1.34 2.20 -6.57
N VAL A 43 0.37 2.17 -5.66
CA VAL A 43 0.04 3.27 -4.74
C VAL A 43 1.09 3.38 -3.63
N ASN A 44 1.41 4.61 -3.21
CA ASN A 44 2.28 4.88 -2.05
C ASN A 44 1.42 5.05 -0.80
N LEU A 45 1.68 4.23 0.23
CA LEU A 45 1.03 4.32 1.54
C LEU A 45 2.06 4.59 2.63
N GLN A 46 1.67 5.32 3.67
CA GLN A 46 2.45 5.51 4.90
C GLN A 46 2.27 4.25 5.77
N LEU A 47 3.24 3.33 5.70
CA LEU A 47 3.12 2.01 6.33
C LEU A 47 4.21 1.76 7.36
N ASP A 48 3.82 1.17 8.49
CA ASP A 48 4.72 0.44 9.37
C ASP A 48 4.84 -1.02 8.89
N VAL A 49 6.04 -1.44 8.49
CA VAL A 49 6.27 -2.77 7.93
C VAL A 49 5.97 -3.91 8.92
N ARG A 50 6.06 -3.66 10.23
CA ARG A 50 5.84 -4.69 11.26
C ARG A 50 4.38 -5.12 11.32
N SER A 51 3.47 -4.15 11.36
CA SER A 51 2.03 -4.38 11.51
C SER A 51 1.27 -4.36 10.18
N GLN A 52 1.78 -3.63 9.18
CA GLN A 52 1.09 -3.37 7.91
C GLN A 52 1.85 -3.95 6.71
N GLY A 53 2.76 -4.90 6.94
CA GLY A 53 3.49 -5.61 5.88
C GLY A 53 2.57 -6.27 4.86
N ALA A 54 1.39 -6.75 5.28
CA ALA A 54 0.39 -7.30 4.38
C ALA A 54 -0.16 -6.25 3.40
N CYS A 55 -0.36 -5.00 3.83
CA CYS A 55 -0.76 -3.90 2.93
C CYS A 55 0.36 -3.59 1.93
N TRP A 56 1.62 -3.53 2.39
CA TRP A 56 2.77 -3.28 1.51
C TRP A 56 2.94 -4.36 0.44
N LEU A 57 2.82 -5.63 0.84
CA LEU A 57 2.99 -6.78 -0.06
C LEU A 57 1.72 -7.11 -0.86
N GLY A 58 0.63 -6.36 -0.70
CA GLY A 58 -0.61 -6.54 -1.45
C GLY A 58 -1.42 -7.78 -1.06
N HIS A 59 -1.29 -8.20 0.19
CA HIS A 59 -1.93 -9.39 0.75
C HIS A 59 -3.06 -9.09 1.73
N TYR A 60 -3.17 -7.82 2.14
CA TYR A 60 -4.25 -7.38 3.01
C TYR A 60 -5.61 -7.71 2.38
N ASP A 61 -6.42 -8.48 3.10
CA ASP A 61 -7.73 -8.97 2.67
C ASP A 61 -7.79 -9.61 1.28
N ALA A 62 -6.68 -10.24 0.83
CA ALA A 62 -6.63 -10.87 -0.48
C ALA A 62 -7.74 -11.92 -0.69
N TRP A 63 -8.14 -12.62 0.38
CA TRP A 63 -9.24 -13.60 0.33
C TRP A 63 -10.61 -12.95 0.08
N ILE A 64 -10.83 -11.73 0.56
CA ILE A 64 -12.04 -10.94 0.29
C ILE A 64 -11.96 -10.38 -1.12
N LEU A 65 -10.86 -9.70 -1.45
CA LEU A 65 -10.66 -8.98 -2.70
C LEU A 65 -10.64 -9.90 -3.94
N SER A 66 -10.31 -11.18 -3.76
CA SER A 66 -10.40 -12.20 -4.81
C SER A 66 -11.81 -12.73 -5.06
N ARG A 67 -12.73 -12.53 -4.10
CA ARG A 67 -14.10 -13.06 -4.17
C ARG A 67 -15.15 -11.97 -4.35
N VAL A 68 -14.89 -10.79 -3.79
CA VAL A 68 -15.79 -9.65 -3.85
C VAL A 68 -15.43 -8.80 -5.05
N PRO A 69 -16.30 -8.73 -6.07
CA PRO A 69 -16.03 -7.95 -7.27
C PRO A 69 -16.31 -6.48 -6.98
N ILE A 70 -15.45 -5.81 -6.20
CA ILE A 70 -15.58 -4.39 -5.83
C ILE A 70 -15.82 -3.52 -7.07
N MET A 71 -15.19 -3.87 -8.19
CA MET A 71 -15.32 -3.17 -9.47
C MET A 71 -16.75 -3.19 -10.06
N ARG A 72 -17.62 -4.10 -9.63
CA ARG A 72 -19.03 -4.15 -10.03
C ARG A 72 -19.93 -3.21 -9.22
N PHE A 73 -19.51 -2.88 -8.00
CA PHE A 73 -20.29 -2.03 -7.09
C PHE A 73 -19.85 -0.57 -7.14
N LEU A 74 -18.70 -0.29 -7.77
CA LEU A 74 -18.12 1.03 -7.85
C LEU A 74 -17.74 1.34 -9.29
N ALA A 75 -18.46 2.27 -9.91
CA ALA A 75 -18.29 2.76 -11.26
C ALA A 75 -17.65 4.17 -11.28
N PRO A 76 -17.05 4.60 -12.40
CA PRO A 76 -16.57 5.97 -12.54
C PRO A 76 -17.73 6.95 -12.34
N GLY A 77 -17.46 8.07 -11.68
CA GLY A 77 -18.51 9.04 -11.34
C GLY A 77 -19.24 8.78 -10.01
N GLN A 78 -19.08 7.60 -9.40
CA GLN A 78 -19.69 7.30 -8.10
C GLN A 78 -18.80 7.74 -6.93
N THR A 79 -19.43 8.09 -5.81
CA THR A 79 -18.75 8.44 -4.55
C THR A 79 -18.57 7.19 -3.69
N ALA A 80 -17.35 6.94 -3.22
CA ALA A 80 -17.07 5.90 -2.23
C ALA A 80 -16.86 6.52 -0.84
N ARG A 81 -17.42 5.88 0.19
CA ARG A 81 -17.14 6.19 1.60
C ARG A 81 -16.41 5.02 2.23
N ASP A 82 -15.16 5.22 2.60
CA ASP A 82 -14.33 4.22 3.28
C ASP A 82 -14.41 4.46 4.79
N CYS A 83 -15.20 3.63 5.49
CA CYS A 83 -15.42 3.74 6.93
C CYS A 83 -14.53 2.74 7.67
N GLY A 84 -13.62 3.22 8.52
CA GLY A 84 -12.54 2.41 9.07
C GLY A 84 -11.38 2.30 8.08
N ALA A 85 -10.98 3.43 7.49
CA ALA A 85 -10.02 3.48 6.39
C ALA A 85 -8.64 2.91 6.76
N PHE A 86 -8.33 2.78 8.06
CA PHE A 86 -7.09 2.23 8.58
C PHE A 86 -5.85 2.92 8.00
N VAL A 87 -5.17 2.30 7.04
CA VAL A 87 -3.99 2.87 6.34
C VAL A 87 -4.33 3.43 4.95
N GLY A 88 -5.62 3.48 4.61
CA GLY A 88 -6.13 3.92 3.31
C GLY A 88 -5.99 2.87 2.20
N TYR A 89 -5.86 1.58 2.52
CA TYR A 89 -5.69 0.53 1.51
C TYR A 89 -6.93 0.40 0.60
N TYR A 90 -8.13 0.35 1.18
CA TYR A 90 -9.38 0.32 0.42
C TYR A 90 -9.67 1.66 -0.25
N THR A 91 -9.44 2.78 0.45
CA THR A 91 -9.47 4.14 -0.14
C THR A 91 -8.65 4.22 -1.44
N ALA A 92 -7.45 3.63 -1.45
CA ALA A 92 -6.60 3.60 -2.65
C ALA A 92 -7.21 2.80 -3.80
N ILE A 93 -7.80 1.64 -3.51
CA ILE A 93 -8.52 0.81 -4.50
C ILE A 93 -9.72 1.59 -5.07
N PHE A 94 -10.49 2.25 -4.19
CA PHE A 94 -11.65 3.04 -4.61
C PHE A 94 -11.24 4.23 -5.46
N ARG A 95 -10.14 4.91 -5.10
CA ARG A 95 -9.62 6.08 -5.82
C ARG A 95 -9.25 5.73 -7.26
N ASP A 96 -8.55 4.63 -7.46
CA ASP A 96 -8.23 4.11 -8.79
C ASP A 96 -9.50 3.85 -9.60
N ARG A 97 -10.54 3.33 -8.94
CA ARG A 97 -11.77 2.90 -9.60
C ARG A 97 -12.75 4.02 -9.97
N VAL A 98 -12.94 5.03 -9.10
CA VAL A 98 -13.89 6.14 -9.33
C VAL A 98 -13.34 7.23 -10.23
N GLY A 99 -12.00 7.32 -10.33
CA GLY A 99 -11.30 8.33 -11.13
C GLY A 99 -11.06 9.65 -10.40
N ALA A 100 -10.37 10.58 -11.08
CA ALA A 100 -9.92 11.85 -10.50
C ALA A 100 -11.05 12.86 -10.28
N ALA A 101 -12.15 12.75 -11.03
CA ALA A 101 -13.24 13.72 -11.01
C ALA A 101 -14.23 13.56 -9.83
N VAL A 102 -14.06 12.53 -8.99
CA VAL A 102 -15.03 12.19 -7.94
C VAL A 102 -14.35 12.04 -6.58
N THR A 103 -15.12 12.20 -5.52
CA THR A 103 -14.61 12.16 -4.15
C THR A 103 -14.67 10.74 -3.58
N VAL A 104 -13.53 10.25 -3.06
CA VAL A 104 -13.51 9.18 -2.07
C VAL A 104 -13.39 9.85 -0.71
N VAL A 105 -14.34 9.61 0.19
CA VAL A 105 -14.33 10.15 1.55
C VAL A 105 -13.90 9.03 2.49
N ALA A 106 -12.82 9.24 3.23
CA ALA A 106 -12.28 8.27 4.17
C ALA A 106 -12.52 8.75 5.61
N PHE A 107 -12.98 7.84 6.46
CA PHE A 107 -13.18 8.07 7.89
C PHE A 107 -12.35 7.05 8.67
N GLU A 108 -11.54 7.55 9.59
CA GLU A 108 -10.76 6.74 10.52
C GLU A 108 -10.82 7.42 11.89
N ALA A 109 -10.97 6.63 12.96
CA ALA A 109 -11.19 7.17 14.30
C ALA A 109 -9.89 7.60 14.99
N SER A 110 -8.75 7.33 14.36
CA SER A 110 -7.41 7.44 14.94
C SER A 110 -6.44 8.27 14.09
#